data_AF-A0A2G2XKW2-F1
#
_entry.id   AF-A0A2G2XKW2-F1
#
_cell.length_a   1.000
_cell.length_b   1.000
_cell.length_c   1.000
_cell.angle_alpha   90.00
_cell.angle_beta   90.00
_cell.angle_gamma   90.00
#
_symmetry.space_group_name_H-M   'P 1'
#
loop_
_entity.id
_entity.type
_entity.pdbx_description
1 polymer ?
#
loop_
_entity_poly.entity_id
_entity_poly.type
_entity_poly.pdbx_seq_one_letter_code
_entity_poly.pdbx_strand_id
1 'polypeptide(L)'
;MAIFAKPENSLKRAEDLITVGHGQKQEALQELHDLIISRSYGPWEKTLERIMLKYVELCVDMRNWRFARDGLIQYRTVCQRVNINSLEEVIKHFMHLANARAELARDQAQALVDLEADRYDRELVNTWFKFLWETYKTVLEILRNNSRLEALYAMTAHRAFQLCKQYKLTTEFSRLCEIIRSHLVNLNMYRDQRDRPDLSAPENLQLYLDTRFEQLKVATELSLWQEAFRSIEDMVNKTSKASFMLGHGPLSLPMWIK
;
A
#
# COMPACT_ATOMS: atom_id res chain seq x y z
N MET A 1 10.50 -24.38 28.08
CA MET A 1 11.10 -24.10 26.75
C MET A 1 10.02 -24.33 25.72
N ALA A 2 9.52 -23.27 25.07
CA ALA A 2 8.55 -23.45 23.99
C ALA A 2 9.25 -24.21 22.85
N ILE A 3 8.68 -25.34 22.44
CA ILE A 3 9.15 -26.11 21.30
C ILE A 3 8.84 -25.24 20.08
N PHE A 4 9.87 -24.58 19.53
CA PHE A 4 9.72 -23.82 18.30
C PHE A 4 9.43 -24.80 17.17
N ALA A 5 8.18 -24.82 16.68
CA ALA A 5 7.88 -25.50 15.44
C ALA A 5 8.70 -24.83 14.34
N LYS A 6 9.45 -25.62 13.57
CA LYS A 6 10.20 -25.10 12.42
C LYS A 6 9.22 -24.39 11.47
N PRO A 7 9.54 -23.19 10.96
CA PRO A 7 8.64 -22.44 10.06
C PRO A 7 8.14 -23.27 8.87
N GLU A 8 8.95 -24.20 8.36
CA GLU A 8 8.58 -25.15 7.30
C GLU A 8 7.39 -26.03 7.69
N ASN A 9 7.30 -26.44 8.97
CA ASN A 9 6.21 -27.30 9.45
C ASN A 9 4.88 -26.53 9.48
N SER A 10 4.92 -25.25 9.87
CA SER A 10 3.73 -24.38 9.86
C SER A 10 3.26 -24.08 8.44
N LEU A 11 4.19 -23.88 7.50
CA LEU A 11 3.83 -23.73 6.07
C LEU A 11 3.13 -24.99 5.56
N LYS A 12 3.72 -26.16 5.81
CA LYS A 12 3.16 -27.44 5.37
C LYS A 12 1.79 -27.68 6.01
N ARG A 13 1.64 -27.42 7.31
CA ARG A 13 0.34 -27.57 7.98
C ARG A 13 -0.71 -26.64 7.39
N ALA A 14 -0.37 -25.38 7.12
CA ALA A 14 -1.29 -24.46 6.45
C ALA A 14 -1.69 -24.94 5.04
N GLU A 15 -0.75 -25.49 4.26
CA GLU A 15 -1.03 -26.07 2.94
C GLU A 15 -1.92 -27.32 3.02
N ASP A 16 -1.68 -28.20 4.00
CA ASP A 16 -2.49 -29.38 4.26
C ASP A 16 -3.93 -28.96 4.65
N LEU A 17 -4.09 -27.98 5.55
CA LEU A 17 -5.39 -27.42 5.95
C LEU A 17 -6.16 -26.83 4.76
N ILE A 18 -5.47 -26.13 3.85
CA ILE A 18 -6.11 -25.59 2.64
C ILE A 18 -6.60 -26.72 1.72
N THR A 19 -5.87 -27.84 1.66
CA THR A 19 -6.19 -28.99 0.80
C THR A 19 -7.40 -29.77 1.31
N VAL A 20 -7.60 -29.82 2.63
CA VAL A 20 -8.68 -30.60 3.27
C VAL A 20 -10.07 -29.95 3.14
N GLY A 21 -10.17 -28.64 2.87
CA GLY A 21 -11.41 -28.00 2.39
C GLY A 21 -11.66 -26.54 2.81
N HIS A 22 -12.66 -25.91 2.19
CA HIS A 22 -12.99 -24.48 2.32
C HIS A 22 -13.20 -23.95 3.76
N GLY A 23 -13.56 -24.80 4.72
CA GLY A 23 -13.77 -24.41 6.13
C GLY A 23 -12.48 -24.16 6.92
N GLN A 24 -11.33 -24.63 6.45
CA GLN A 24 -10.07 -24.57 7.20
C GLN A 24 -9.15 -23.41 6.78
N LYS A 25 -9.56 -22.58 5.81
CA LYS A 25 -8.77 -21.38 5.42
C LYS A 25 -8.57 -20.40 6.59
N GLN A 26 -9.57 -20.27 7.46
CA GLN A 26 -9.47 -19.42 8.65
C GLN A 26 -8.46 -19.97 9.66
N GLU A 27 -8.44 -21.29 9.86
CA GLU A 27 -7.49 -21.96 10.77
C GLU A 27 -6.06 -21.89 10.22
N ALA A 28 -5.88 -22.16 8.92
CA ALA A 28 -4.60 -21.99 8.24
C ALA A 28 -4.09 -20.54 8.33
N LEU A 29 -4.98 -19.56 8.15
CA LEU A 29 -4.64 -18.15 8.30
C LEU A 29 -4.22 -17.83 9.73
N GLN A 30 -4.94 -18.34 10.73
CA GLN A 30 -4.62 -18.12 12.14
C GLN A 30 -3.27 -18.74 12.51
N GLU A 31 -2.97 -19.96 12.07
CA GLU A 31 -1.69 -20.62 12.32
C GLU A 31 -0.51 -19.81 11.77
N LEU A 32 -0.62 -19.34 10.52
CA LEU A 32 0.41 -18.50 9.92
C LEU A 32 0.50 -17.12 10.61
N HIS A 33 -0.63 -16.54 11.00
CA HIS A 33 -0.67 -15.28 11.74
C HIS A 33 0.08 -15.38 13.07
N ASP A 34 -0.21 -16.41 13.86
CA ASP A 34 0.39 -16.62 15.16
C ASP A 34 1.90 -16.83 15.04
N LEU A 35 2.36 -17.58 14.02
CA LEU A 35 3.78 -17.72 13.71
C LEU A 35 4.45 -16.36 13.42
N ILE A 36 3.83 -15.55 12.55
CA ILE A 36 4.38 -14.25 12.12
C ILE A 36 4.45 -13.26 13.28
N ILE A 37 3.36 -13.15 14.06
CA ILE A 37 3.24 -12.19 15.17
C ILE A 37 4.08 -12.60 16.38
N SER A 38 4.10 -13.88 16.74
CA SER A 38 4.90 -14.38 17.87
C SER A 38 6.40 -14.29 17.64
N ARG A 39 6.82 -14.02 16.39
CA ARG A 39 8.24 -14.03 15.98
C ARG A 39 8.90 -15.38 16.25
N SER A 40 8.11 -16.47 16.21
CA SER A 40 8.59 -17.84 16.44
C SER A 40 9.29 -18.41 15.20
N TYR A 41 10.10 -17.59 14.55
CA TYR A 41 10.94 -17.93 13.41
C TYR A 41 12.35 -17.38 13.67
N GLY A 42 13.36 -17.99 13.04
CA GLY A 42 14.75 -17.54 13.14
C GLY A 42 15.01 -16.23 12.39
N PRO A 43 16.27 -15.97 12.00
CA PRO A 43 16.60 -14.91 11.05
C PRO A 43 15.78 -15.03 9.75
N TRP A 44 15.76 -13.96 8.96
CA TRP A 44 15.11 -14.00 7.65
C TRP A 44 15.73 -15.11 6.78
N GLU A 45 14.87 -15.95 6.20
CA GLU A 45 15.22 -17.01 5.26
C GLU A 45 14.17 -17.09 4.14
N LYS A 46 14.52 -17.75 3.03
CA LYS A 46 13.61 -17.87 1.87
C LYS A 46 12.32 -18.64 2.19
N THR A 47 12.34 -19.53 3.19
CA THR A 47 11.11 -20.16 3.71
C THR A 47 10.14 -19.12 4.27
N LEU A 48 10.63 -18.09 4.98
CA LEU A 48 9.79 -17.05 5.56
C LEU A 48 9.11 -16.20 4.49
N GLU A 49 9.80 -15.91 3.38
CA GLU A 49 9.20 -15.25 2.21
C GLU A 49 8.05 -16.08 1.63
N ARG A 50 8.24 -17.41 1.47
CA ARG A 50 7.18 -18.31 1.00
C ARG A 50 5.97 -18.34 1.94
N ILE A 51 6.22 -18.35 3.26
CA ILE A 51 5.18 -18.24 4.28
C ILE A 51 4.41 -16.93 4.12
N MET A 52 5.13 -15.82 3.95
CA MET A 52 4.49 -14.51 3.78
C MET A 52 3.65 -14.41 2.50
N LEU A 53 4.12 -14.98 1.38
CA LEU A 53 3.34 -15.04 0.13
C LEU A 53 2.03 -15.82 0.34
N LYS A 54 2.09 -16.99 0.98
CA LYS A 54 0.89 -17.78 1.30
C LYS A 54 -0.03 -17.07 2.29
N TYR A 55 0.55 -16.40 3.28
CA TYR A 55 -0.18 -15.66 4.30
C TYR A 55 -0.97 -14.49 3.70
N VAL A 56 -0.37 -13.69 2.81
CA VAL A 56 -1.09 -12.59 2.16
C VAL A 56 -2.16 -13.08 1.19
N GLU A 57 -1.96 -14.22 0.52
CA GLU A 57 -3.00 -14.90 -0.28
C GLU A 57 -4.23 -15.22 0.58
N LEU A 58 -4.02 -15.86 1.73
CA LEU A 58 -5.10 -16.18 2.66
C LEU A 58 -5.76 -14.91 3.22
N CYS A 59 -5.00 -13.86 3.52
CA CYS A 59 -5.58 -12.59 3.96
C CYS A 59 -6.51 -11.97 2.92
N VAL A 60 -6.17 -12.06 1.63
CA VAL A 60 -7.01 -11.58 0.52
C VAL A 60 -8.25 -12.45 0.38
N ASP A 61 -8.10 -13.77 0.36
CA ASP A 61 -9.22 -14.72 0.25
C ASP A 61 -10.23 -14.54 1.38
N MET A 62 -9.76 -14.30 2.60
CA MET A 62 -10.59 -14.07 3.79
C MET A 62 -11.01 -12.60 3.96
N ARG A 63 -10.58 -11.70 3.08
CA ARG A 63 -10.80 -10.24 3.16
C ARG A 63 -10.39 -9.62 4.50
N ASN A 64 -9.36 -10.17 5.13
CA ASN A 64 -8.90 -9.74 6.45
C ASN A 64 -7.68 -8.82 6.34
N TRP A 65 -7.92 -7.55 6.04
CA TRP A 65 -6.86 -6.55 5.87
C TRP A 65 -6.10 -6.27 7.17
N ARG A 66 -6.72 -6.50 8.34
CA ARG A 66 -6.09 -6.29 9.65
C ARG A 66 -4.96 -7.28 9.86
N PHE A 67 -5.20 -8.54 9.56
CA PHE A 67 -4.18 -9.58 9.58
C PHE A 67 -3.06 -9.26 8.59
N ALA A 68 -3.40 -8.87 7.36
CA ALA A 68 -2.39 -8.46 6.38
C ALA A 68 -1.52 -7.32 6.91
N ARG A 69 -2.13 -6.26 7.47
CA ARG A 69 -1.42 -5.12 8.05
C ARG A 69 -0.46 -5.56 9.15
N ASP A 70 -0.97 -6.27 10.14
CA ASP A 70 -0.18 -6.61 11.34
C ASP A 70 0.99 -7.55 10.96
N GLY A 71 0.72 -8.53 10.09
CA GLY A 71 1.75 -9.43 9.56
C GLY A 71 2.81 -8.71 8.71
N LEU A 72 2.41 -7.78 7.82
CA LEU A 72 3.35 -7.04 6.98
C LEU A 72 4.17 -6.01 7.77
N ILE A 73 3.63 -5.38 8.81
CA ILE A 73 4.41 -4.52 9.72
C ILE A 73 5.50 -5.33 10.41
N GLN A 74 5.14 -6.53 10.88
CA GLN A 74 6.10 -7.44 11.49
C GLN A 74 7.14 -7.91 10.47
N TYR A 75 6.71 -8.28 9.25
CA TYR A 75 7.61 -8.71 8.19
C TYR A 75 8.57 -7.62 7.71
N ARG A 76 8.10 -6.36 7.65
CA ARG A 76 8.96 -5.19 7.38
C ARG A 76 10.10 -5.13 8.38
N THR A 77 9.81 -5.30 9.67
CA THR A 77 10.82 -5.26 10.74
C THR A 77 11.90 -6.31 10.53
N VAL A 78 11.52 -7.51 10.11
CA VAL A 78 12.44 -8.63 9.82
C VAL A 78 13.29 -8.36 8.59
N CYS A 79 12.68 -7.84 7.52
CA CYS A 79 13.36 -7.60 6.25
C CYS A 79 14.24 -6.35 6.24
N GLN A 80 13.96 -5.36 7.11
CA GLN A 80 14.55 -4.01 7.05
C GLN A 80 16.08 -4.01 6.89
N ARG A 81 16.79 -4.85 7.64
CA ARG A 81 18.26 -4.90 7.63
C ARG A 81 18.85 -6.01 6.78
N VAL A 82 18.03 -6.98 6.36
CA VAL A 82 18.50 -8.22 5.74
C VAL A 82 18.17 -8.24 4.25
N ASN A 83 16.88 -8.14 3.91
CA ASN A 83 16.43 -8.24 2.54
C ASN A 83 15.11 -7.47 2.31
N ILE A 84 15.21 -6.16 2.12
CA ILE A 84 14.04 -5.31 1.86
C ILE A 84 13.36 -5.65 0.53
N ASN A 85 14.07 -6.24 -0.43
CA ASN A 85 13.49 -6.65 -1.72
C ASN A 85 12.47 -7.78 -1.52
N SER A 86 12.67 -8.63 -0.50
CA SER A 86 11.67 -9.65 -0.14
C SER A 86 10.34 -9.02 0.31
N LEU A 87 10.40 -7.94 1.10
CA LEU A 87 9.21 -7.17 1.47
C LEU A 87 8.55 -6.54 0.23
N GLU A 88 9.36 -6.00 -0.68
CA GLU A 88 8.90 -5.40 -1.92
C GLU A 88 8.07 -6.39 -2.76
N GLU A 89 8.59 -7.61 -2.96
CA GLU A 89 7.92 -8.65 -3.74
C GLU A 89 6.63 -9.14 -3.07
N VAL A 90 6.64 -9.34 -1.74
CA VAL A 90 5.42 -9.71 -1.00
C VAL A 90 4.35 -8.63 -1.11
N ILE A 91 4.72 -7.35 -1.03
CA ILE A 91 3.79 -6.22 -1.17
C ILE A 91 3.22 -6.15 -2.59
N LYS A 92 4.05 -6.34 -3.62
CA LYS A 92 3.59 -6.38 -5.03
C LYS A 92 2.57 -7.51 -5.22
N HIS A 93 2.85 -8.71 -4.71
CA HIS A 93 1.94 -9.86 -4.77
C HIS A 93 0.62 -9.58 -4.06
N PHE A 94 0.67 -9.06 -2.83
CA PHE A 94 -0.52 -8.71 -2.06
C PHE A 94 -1.41 -7.71 -2.80
N MET A 95 -0.83 -6.63 -3.33
CA MET A 95 -1.58 -5.65 -4.12
C MET A 95 -2.16 -6.25 -5.40
N HIS A 96 -1.40 -7.08 -6.12
CA HIS A 96 -1.88 -7.71 -7.35
C HIS A 96 -3.12 -8.57 -7.09
N LEU A 97 -3.09 -9.43 -6.06
CA LEU A 97 -4.22 -10.26 -5.67
C LEU A 97 -5.43 -9.43 -5.24
N ALA A 98 -5.22 -8.41 -4.42
CA ALA A 98 -6.31 -7.54 -3.94
C ALA A 98 -7.01 -6.80 -5.10
N ASN A 99 -6.25 -6.28 -6.07
CA ASN A 99 -6.81 -5.64 -7.26
C ASN A 99 -7.58 -6.66 -8.11
N ALA A 100 -6.98 -7.81 -8.43
CA ALA A 100 -7.59 -8.82 -9.27
C ALA A 100 -8.92 -9.34 -8.69
N ARG A 101 -9.00 -9.52 -7.36
CA ARG A 101 -10.25 -9.92 -6.70
C ARG A 101 -11.33 -8.85 -6.76
N ALA A 102 -10.96 -7.57 -6.58
CA ALA A 102 -11.92 -6.47 -6.65
C ALA A 102 -12.46 -6.27 -8.07
N GLU A 103 -11.60 -6.38 -9.09
CA GLU A 103 -12.00 -6.31 -10.50
C GLU A 103 -12.90 -7.48 -10.87
N LEU A 104 -12.57 -8.70 -10.45
CA LEU A 104 -13.40 -9.88 -10.69
C LEU A 104 -14.78 -9.75 -10.05
N ALA A 105 -14.86 -9.27 -8.80
CA ALA A 105 -16.15 -9.04 -8.14
C ALA A 105 -17.01 -8.01 -8.88
N ARG A 106 -16.38 -6.96 -9.42
CA ARG A 106 -17.05 -5.95 -10.25
C ARG A 106 -17.56 -6.54 -11.56
N ASP A 107 -16.73 -7.30 -12.26
CA ASP A 107 -17.08 -7.86 -13.56
C ASP A 107 -18.22 -8.88 -13.43
N GLN A 108 -18.23 -9.66 -12.34
CA GLN A 108 -19.35 -10.54 -11.98
C GLN A 108 -20.65 -9.76 -11.75
N ALA A 109 -20.59 -8.68 -10.96
CA ALA A 109 -21.74 -7.81 -10.70
C ALA A 109 -22.31 -7.18 -11.98
N GLN A 110 -21.44 -6.79 -12.92
CA GLN A 110 -21.87 -6.13 -14.16
C GLN A 110 -22.51 -7.10 -15.17
N ALA A 111 -22.20 -8.40 -15.08
CA ALA A 111 -22.70 -9.44 -15.97
C ALA A 111 -24.11 -9.95 -15.60
N LEU A 112 -24.59 -9.68 -14.39
CA LEU A 112 -25.89 -10.15 -13.90
C LEU A 112 -26.98 -9.11 -14.25
N VAL A 113 -28.05 -9.56 -14.88
CA VAL A 113 -29.19 -8.73 -15.32
C VAL A 113 -30.44 -9.15 -14.54
N ASP A 114 -30.45 -8.97 -13.21
CA ASP A 114 -31.63 -9.22 -12.36
C ASP A 114 -31.68 -8.21 -11.20
N LEU A 115 -32.86 -7.59 -10.97
CA LEU A 115 -33.02 -6.44 -10.05
C LEU A 115 -32.77 -6.76 -8.56
N GLU A 116 -32.93 -8.02 -8.12
CA GLU A 116 -32.61 -8.46 -6.75
C GLU A 116 -31.14 -8.90 -6.59
N ALA A 117 -30.53 -9.46 -7.64
CA ALA A 117 -29.09 -9.71 -7.70
C ALA A 117 -28.31 -8.39 -7.62
N ASP A 118 -28.83 -7.33 -8.26
CA ASP A 118 -28.19 -6.01 -8.35
C ASP A 118 -27.89 -5.35 -6.98
N ARG A 119 -28.64 -5.66 -5.91
CA ARG A 119 -28.31 -5.15 -4.56
C ARG A 119 -27.21 -5.96 -3.88
N TYR A 120 -27.27 -7.28 -3.94
CA TYR A 120 -26.27 -8.18 -3.35
C TYR A 120 -24.90 -7.98 -4.02
N ASP A 121 -24.91 -7.83 -5.34
CA ASP A 121 -23.70 -7.64 -6.14
C ASP A 121 -23.05 -6.28 -5.86
N ARG A 122 -23.84 -5.22 -5.68
CA ARG A 122 -23.33 -3.91 -5.24
C ARG A 122 -22.71 -3.97 -3.84
N GLU A 123 -23.31 -4.70 -2.90
CA GLU A 123 -22.75 -4.86 -1.57
C GLU A 123 -21.43 -5.65 -1.58
N LEU A 124 -21.37 -6.73 -2.38
CA LEU A 124 -20.15 -7.51 -2.56
C LEU A 124 -19.02 -6.66 -3.15
N VAL A 125 -19.32 -5.90 -4.21
CA VAL A 125 -18.40 -4.99 -4.87
C VAL A 125 -17.90 -3.92 -3.90
N ASN A 126 -18.81 -3.29 -3.14
CA ASN A 126 -18.44 -2.31 -2.11
C ASN A 126 -17.54 -2.92 -1.03
N THR A 127 -17.78 -4.17 -0.64
CA THR A 127 -16.96 -4.88 0.33
C THR A 127 -15.53 -5.09 -0.18
N TRP A 128 -15.38 -5.47 -1.46
CA TRP A 128 -14.07 -5.62 -2.09
C TRP A 128 -13.36 -4.28 -2.30
N PHE A 129 -14.08 -3.22 -2.68
CA PHE A 129 -13.49 -1.88 -2.77
C PHE A 129 -13.01 -1.38 -1.42
N LYS A 130 -13.78 -1.61 -0.35
CA LYS A 130 -13.35 -1.27 1.02
C LYS A 130 -12.08 -2.03 1.40
N PHE A 131 -12.02 -3.34 1.12
CA PHE A 131 -10.81 -4.14 1.37
C PHE A 131 -9.61 -3.63 0.56
N LEU A 132 -9.80 -3.31 -0.73
CA LEU A 132 -8.77 -2.80 -1.60
C LEU A 132 -8.27 -1.41 -1.14
N TRP A 133 -9.16 -0.55 -0.70
CA TRP A 133 -8.82 0.74 -0.11
C TRP A 133 -7.98 0.60 1.17
N GLU A 134 -8.39 -0.27 2.10
CA GLU A 134 -7.60 -0.56 3.30
C GLU A 134 -6.23 -1.17 2.95
N THR A 135 -6.16 -1.96 1.88
CA THR A 135 -4.91 -2.52 1.33
C THR A 135 -3.96 -1.40 0.87
N TYR A 136 -4.42 -0.48 0.02
CA TYR A 136 -3.60 0.65 -0.44
C TYR A 136 -3.09 1.51 0.72
N LYS A 137 -3.96 1.86 1.67
CA LYS A 137 -3.55 2.62 2.87
C LYS A 137 -2.47 1.88 3.68
N THR A 138 -2.70 0.60 3.93
CA THR A 138 -1.77 -0.27 4.68
C THR A 138 -0.41 -0.33 3.99
N VAL A 139 -0.40 -0.52 2.68
CA VAL A 139 0.84 -0.59 1.90
C VAL A 139 1.58 0.75 1.96
N LEU A 140 0.91 1.89 1.74
CA LEU A 140 1.56 3.21 1.84
C LEU A 140 2.16 3.46 3.23
N GLU A 141 1.47 3.04 4.29
CA GLU A 141 1.94 3.12 5.67
C GLU A 141 3.21 2.26 5.90
N ILE A 142 3.26 1.05 5.34
CA ILE A 142 4.40 0.13 5.45
C ILE A 142 5.61 0.66 4.66
N LEU A 143 5.38 1.22 3.47
CA LEU A 143 6.45 1.66 2.57
C LEU A 143 7.05 3.02 2.96
N ARG A 144 6.35 3.84 3.77
CA ARG A 144 6.79 5.20 4.09
C ARG A 144 8.15 5.23 4.79
N ASN A 145 8.86 6.36 4.61
CA ASN A 145 10.15 6.67 5.23
C ASN A 145 11.24 5.62 4.95
N ASN A 146 11.21 4.98 3.78
CA ASN A 146 12.26 4.05 3.36
C ASN A 146 12.72 4.37 1.93
N SER A 147 13.96 4.83 1.82
CA SER A 147 14.62 5.26 0.59
C SER A 147 14.69 4.17 -0.47
N ARG A 148 14.80 2.90 -0.05
CA ARG A 148 14.83 1.76 -0.98
C ARG A 148 13.46 1.38 -1.52
N LEU A 149 12.39 1.96 -0.98
CA LEU A 149 11.00 1.63 -1.33
C LEU A 149 10.24 2.82 -1.91
N GLU A 150 10.90 3.95 -2.17
CA GLU A 150 10.26 5.18 -2.69
C GLU A 150 9.56 4.95 -4.02
N ALA A 151 10.18 4.20 -4.94
CA ALA A 151 9.57 3.88 -6.22
C ALA A 151 8.30 3.04 -6.07
N LEU A 152 8.31 2.04 -5.18
CA LEU A 152 7.13 1.23 -4.89
C LEU A 152 6.04 2.07 -4.17
N TYR A 153 6.43 2.99 -3.29
CA TYR A 153 5.52 3.93 -2.64
C TYR A 153 4.81 4.83 -3.65
N ALA A 154 5.57 5.45 -4.56
CA ALA A 154 5.04 6.31 -5.62
C ALA A 154 4.10 5.52 -6.55
N MET A 155 4.53 4.34 -7.02
CA MET A 155 3.68 3.47 -7.85
C MET A 155 2.37 3.10 -7.14
N THR A 156 2.44 2.80 -5.84
CA THR A 156 1.25 2.48 -5.03
C THR A 156 0.29 3.66 -4.95
N ALA A 157 0.81 4.87 -4.69
CA ALA A 157 0.01 6.10 -4.65
C ALA A 157 -0.65 6.38 -6.01
N HIS A 158 0.09 6.25 -7.11
CA HIS A 158 -0.42 6.47 -8.47
C HIS A 158 -1.56 5.49 -8.80
N ARG A 159 -1.38 4.20 -8.49
CA ARG A 159 -2.42 3.18 -8.69
C ARG A 159 -3.67 3.49 -7.86
N ALA A 160 -3.50 3.90 -6.60
CA ALA A 160 -4.61 4.29 -5.75
C ALA A 160 -5.35 5.54 -6.28
N PHE A 161 -4.62 6.53 -6.83
CA PHE A 161 -5.24 7.68 -7.51
C PHE A 161 -6.04 7.24 -8.75
N GLN A 162 -5.48 6.38 -9.61
CA GLN A 162 -6.19 5.87 -10.78
C GLN A 162 -7.45 5.09 -10.40
N LEU A 163 -7.39 4.29 -9.32
CA LEU A 163 -8.55 3.60 -8.78
C LEU A 163 -9.63 4.61 -8.37
N CYS A 164 -9.26 5.63 -7.59
CA CYS A 164 -10.22 6.64 -7.14
C CYS A 164 -10.83 7.38 -8.33
N LYS A 165 -10.03 7.67 -9.37
CA LYS A 165 -10.53 8.24 -10.61
C LYS A 165 -11.55 7.34 -11.31
N GLN A 166 -11.13 6.11 -11.61
CA GLN A 166 -11.89 5.15 -12.40
C GLN A 166 -13.29 4.94 -11.81
N TYR A 167 -13.39 4.90 -10.49
CA TYR A 167 -14.64 4.65 -9.76
C TYR A 167 -15.24 5.90 -9.11
N LYS A 168 -14.71 7.09 -9.42
CA LYS A 168 -15.18 8.38 -8.88
C LYS A 168 -15.27 8.43 -7.35
N LEU A 169 -14.29 7.82 -6.66
CA LEU A 169 -14.20 7.74 -5.20
C LEU A 169 -13.59 9.03 -4.63
N THR A 170 -14.36 10.12 -4.62
CA THR A 170 -13.88 11.46 -4.23
C THR A 170 -13.50 11.57 -2.75
N THR A 171 -14.16 10.80 -1.88
CA THR A 171 -13.88 10.80 -0.43
C THR A 171 -12.57 10.08 -0.13
N GLU A 172 -12.37 8.92 -0.74
CA GLU A 172 -11.16 8.11 -0.65
C GLU A 172 -9.96 8.86 -1.24
N PHE A 173 -10.16 9.53 -2.38
CA PHE A 173 -9.14 10.39 -2.99
C PHE A 173 -8.69 11.49 -2.02
N SER A 174 -9.63 12.25 -1.45
CA SER A 174 -9.31 13.30 -0.48
C SER A 174 -8.57 12.74 0.74
N ARG A 175 -8.98 11.58 1.26
CA ARG A 175 -8.28 10.88 2.36
C ARG A 175 -6.87 10.44 1.96
N LEU A 176 -6.69 9.98 0.73
CA LEU A 176 -5.38 9.59 0.20
C LEU A 176 -4.43 10.79 0.14
N CYS A 177 -4.91 11.94 -0.34
CA CYS A 177 -4.12 13.18 -0.33
C CYS A 177 -3.66 13.56 1.08
N GLU A 178 -4.56 13.51 2.08
CA GLU A 178 -4.21 13.76 3.48
C GLU A 178 -3.16 12.78 4.02
N ILE A 179 -3.27 11.49 3.69
CA ILE A 179 -2.27 10.49 4.07
C ILE A 179 -0.90 10.84 3.50
N ILE A 180 -0.82 11.16 2.20
CA ILE A 180 0.47 11.46 1.56
C ILE A 180 1.05 12.79 2.10
N ARG A 181 0.22 13.77 2.46
CA ARG A 181 0.70 14.99 3.14
C ARG A 181 1.22 14.68 4.54
N SER A 182 0.48 13.90 5.33
CA SER A 182 0.90 13.46 6.66
C SER A 182 2.23 12.71 6.63
N HIS A 183 2.44 11.84 5.63
CA HIS A 183 3.71 11.15 5.43
C HIS A 183 4.87 12.12 5.15
N LEU A 184 4.65 13.16 4.33
CA LEU A 184 5.67 14.18 4.08
C LEU A 184 5.98 15.00 5.34
N VAL A 185 4.96 15.37 6.12
CA VAL A 185 5.15 16.07 7.41
C VAL A 185 5.99 15.21 8.34
N ASN A 186 5.67 13.93 8.47
CA ASN A 186 6.42 12.98 9.27
C ASN A 186 7.89 12.86 8.80
N LEU A 187 8.11 12.73 7.49
CA LEU A 187 9.44 12.67 6.88
C LEU A 187 10.28 13.93 7.19
N ASN A 188 9.66 15.10 7.28
CA ASN A 188 10.35 16.35 7.59
C ASN A 188 10.60 16.54 9.10
N MET A 189 9.75 15.96 9.95
CA MET A 189 9.87 16.00 11.41
C MET A 189 11.00 15.09 11.91
N TYR A 190 11.13 13.88 11.35
CA TYR A 190 12.10 12.89 11.80
C TYR A 190 13.30 12.78 10.85
N ARG A 191 14.15 13.82 10.83
CA ARG A 191 15.27 13.92 9.88
C ARG A 191 16.38 12.90 10.09
N ASP A 192 16.58 12.45 11.32
CA ASP A 192 17.68 11.53 11.68
C ASP A 192 17.29 10.06 11.54
N GLN A 193 16.11 9.75 10.98
CA GLN A 193 15.71 8.36 10.75
C GLN A 193 16.65 7.67 9.75
N ARG A 194 17.08 6.46 10.11
CA ARG A 194 17.85 5.58 9.23
C ARG A 194 17.01 5.21 8.00
N ASP A 195 17.67 5.09 6.85
CA ASP A 195 17.08 4.73 5.56
C ASP A 195 16.07 5.76 5.04
N ARG A 196 16.01 6.97 5.62
CA ARG A 196 15.10 8.05 5.23
C ARG A 196 15.35 8.54 3.80
N PRO A 197 14.30 8.73 2.98
CA PRO A 197 14.35 9.47 1.72
C PRO A 197 15.01 10.85 1.81
N ASP A 198 15.99 11.12 0.96
CA ASP A 198 16.59 12.45 0.83
C ASP A 198 15.93 13.23 -0.30
N LEU A 199 14.98 14.09 0.05
CA LEU A 199 14.30 14.97 -0.91
C LEU A 199 15.14 16.16 -1.40
N SER A 200 16.42 16.26 -1.02
CA SER A 200 17.38 17.16 -1.66
C SER A 200 18.05 16.51 -2.88
N ALA A 201 18.05 15.18 -2.95
CA ALA A 201 18.51 14.44 -4.12
C ALA A 201 17.51 14.62 -5.28
N PRO A 202 17.97 14.95 -6.51
CA PRO A 202 17.09 15.20 -7.65
C PRO A 202 16.15 14.03 -7.98
N GLU A 203 16.64 12.79 -7.89
CA GLU A 203 15.86 11.58 -8.22
C GLU A 203 14.67 11.39 -7.25
N ASN A 204 14.90 11.52 -5.95
CA ASN A 204 13.85 11.39 -4.93
C ASN A 204 12.87 12.57 -4.99
N LEU A 205 13.38 13.77 -5.25
CA LEU A 205 12.54 14.95 -5.46
C LEU A 205 11.64 14.76 -6.70
N GLN A 206 12.17 14.19 -7.78
CA GLN A 206 11.39 13.90 -8.99
C GLN A 206 10.25 12.93 -8.70
N LEU A 207 10.52 11.81 -8.01
CA LEU A 207 9.46 10.86 -7.60
C LEU A 207 8.36 11.52 -6.76
N TYR A 208 8.74 12.40 -5.83
CA TYR A 208 7.79 13.19 -5.06
C TYR A 208 6.94 14.11 -5.95
N LEU A 209 7.58 14.85 -6.86
CA LEU A 209 6.89 15.78 -7.75
C LEU A 209 5.96 15.05 -8.72
N ASP A 210 6.39 13.94 -9.32
CA ASP A 210 5.57 13.10 -10.19
C ASP A 210 4.31 12.61 -9.46
N THR A 211 4.46 12.20 -8.20
CA THR A 211 3.33 11.81 -7.35
C THR A 211 2.36 12.97 -7.12
N ARG A 212 2.86 14.19 -6.90
CA ARG A 212 2.01 15.38 -6.72
C ARG A 212 1.36 15.85 -8.01
N PHE A 213 2.04 15.72 -9.15
CA PHE A 213 1.46 16.02 -10.45
C PHE A 213 0.33 15.06 -10.80
N GLU A 214 0.49 13.76 -10.54
CA GLU A 214 -0.60 12.79 -10.74
C GLU A 214 -1.77 13.08 -9.78
N GLN A 215 -1.49 13.44 -8.53
CA GLN A 215 -2.52 13.90 -7.58
C GLN A 215 -3.30 15.11 -8.13
N LEU A 216 -2.59 16.15 -8.59
CA LEU A 216 -3.20 17.34 -9.17
C LEU A 216 -4.08 16.97 -10.38
N LYS A 217 -3.55 16.18 -11.31
CA LYS A 217 -4.26 15.73 -12.50
C LYS A 217 -5.56 15.02 -12.12
N VAL A 218 -5.49 14.01 -11.26
CA VAL A 218 -6.69 13.27 -10.84
C VAL A 218 -7.67 14.16 -10.06
N ALA A 219 -7.20 15.09 -9.23
CA ALA A 219 -8.06 16.05 -8.56
C ALA A 219 -8.86 16.90 -9.56
N THR A 220 -8.22 17.36 -10.65
CA THR A 220 -8.90 18.12 -11.71
C THR A 220 -9.90 17.26 -12.50
N GLU A 221 -9.53 16.02 -12.84
CA GLU A 221 -10.41 15.06 -13.53
C GLU A 221 -11.64 14.70 -12.67
N LEU A 222 -11.50 14.74 -11.35
CA LEU A 222 -12.59 14.57 -10.37
C LEU A 222 -13.30 15.87 -9.97
N SER A 223 -12.92 17.01 -10.56
CA SER A 223 -13.47 18.35 -10.24
C SER A 223 -13.31 18.76 -8.76
N LEU A 224 -12.29 18.26 -8.08
CA LEU A 224 -11.96 18.58 -6.70
C LEU A 224 -11.01 19.79 -6.64
N TRP A 225 -11.52 20.97 -7.01
CA TRP A 225 -10.71 22.18 -7.18
C TRP A 225 -9.94 22.63 -5.93
N GLN A 226 -10.54 22.47 -4.75
CA GLN A 226 -9.86 22.77 -3.49
C GLN A 226 -8.65 21.85 -3.26
N GLU A 227 -8.78 20.58 -3.63
CA GLU A 227 -7.72 19.59 -3.51
C GLU A 227 -6.64 19.80 -4.57
N ALA A 228 -7.02 20.17 -5.79
CA ALA A 228 -6.10 20.58 -6.83
C ALA A 228 -5.24 21.79 -6.38
N PHE A 229 -5.87 22.82 -5.80
CA PHE A 229 -5.15 23.98 -5.27
C PHE A 229 -4.16 23.61 -4.16
N ARG A 230 -4.59 22.82 -3.17
CA ARG A 230 -3.69 22.33 -2.10
C ARG A 230 -2.51 21.52 -2.65
N SER A 231 -2.74 20.71 -3.68
CA SER A 231 -1.68 19.93 -4.35
C SER A 231 -0.62 20.83 -4.97
N ILE A 232 -1.02 21.97 -5.55
CA ILE A 232 -0.10 22.99 -6.08
C ILE A 232 0.70 23.63 -4.95
N GLU A 233 0.05 24.02 -3.86
CA GLU A 233 0.75 24.57 -2.68
C GLU A 233 1.79 23.59 -2.12
N ASP A 234 1.45 22.30 -2.02
CA ASP A 234 2.36 21.25 -1.57
C ASP A 234 3.62 21.14 -2.44
N MET A 235 3.49 21.32 -3.75
CA MET A 235 4.62 21.33 -4.69
C MET A 235 5.46 22.60 -4.53
N VAL A 236 4.84 23.78 -4.58
CA VAL A 236 5.52 25.08 -4.49
C VAL A 236 6.27 25.22 -3.17
N ASN A 237 5.65 24.82 -2.06
CA ASN A 237 6.28 24.86 -0.74
C ASN A 237 7.54 23.99 -0.66
N LYS A 238 7.56 22.86 -1.40
CA LYS A 238 8.71 21.96 -1.41
C LYS A 238 9.82 22.46 -2.34
N THR A 239 9.48 22.87 -3.56
CA THR A 239 10.45 23.37 -4.55
C THR A 239 11.07 24.70 -4.14
N SER A 240 10.31 25.61 -3.51
CA SER A 240 10.84 26.86 -2.97
C SER A 240 11.87 26.62 -1.88
N LYS A 241 11.62 25.66 -0.97
CA LYS A 241 12.58 25.25 0.06
C LYS A 241 13.85 24.63 -0.55
N ALA A 242 13.70 23.81 -1.61
CA ALA A 242 14.84 23.21 -2.30
C ALA A 242 15.71 24.28 -2.99
N SER A 243 15.08 25.25 -3.67
CA SER A 243 15.77 26.35 -4.37
C SER A 243 16.59 27.21 -3.41
N PHE A 244 15.98 27.57 -2.27
CA PHE A 244 16.65 28.34 -1.22
C PHE A 244 17.88 27.61 -0.65
N MET A 245 17.80 26.29 -0.45
CA MET A 245 18.93 25.50 0.05
C MET A 245 20.08 25.35 -0.97
N LEU A 246 19.79 25.43 -2.27
CA LEU A 246 20.79 25.34 -3.35
C LEU A 246 21.43 26.70 -3.70
N GLY A 247 21.12 27.77 -2.96
CA GLY A 247 21.69 29.10 -3.19
C GLY A 247 21.18 29.80 -4.46
N HIS A 248 20.19 29.23 -5.13
CA HIS A 248 19.46 29.90 -6.20
C HIS A 248 18.38 30.78 -5.53
N GLY A 249 18.36 32.08 -5.85
CA GLY A 249 17.27 32.98 -5.42
C GLY A 249 15.89 32.41 -5.79
N PRO A 250 14.79 32.88 -5.16
CA PRO A 250 13.46 32.29 -5.36
C PRO A 250 13.18 32.11 -6.85
N LEU A 251 13.09 30.86 -7.30
CA LEU A 251 12.82 30.56 -8.71
C LEU A 251 11.51 31.26 -9.08
N SER A 252 11.58 32.18 -10.04
CA SER A 252 10.39 32.70 -10.70
C SER A 252 9.55 31.50 -11.14
N LEU A 253 8.27 31.47 -10.74
CA LEU A 253 7.31 30.45 -11.15
C LEU A 253 7.47 30.16 -12.65
N PRO A 254 7.46 28.88 -13.07
CA PRO A 254 7.52 28.53 -14.47
C PRO A 254 6.44 29.28 -15.27
N MET A 255 6.81 29.81 -16.43
CA MET A 255 6.04 30.80 -17.19
C MET A 255 4.63 30.33 -17.61
N TRP A 256 4.32 29.03 -17.48
CA TRP A 256 3.01 28.41 -17.73
C TRP A 256 2.04 28.48 -16.53
N ILE A 257 2.41 29.11 -15.42
CA ILE A 257 1.53 29.40 -14.26
C ILE A 257 1.15 30.90 -14.19
N LYS A 258 1.36 31.66 -15.28
CA LYS A 258 0.82 33.03 -15.44
C LYS A 258 -0.28 33.07 -16.47
#